data_AF-A0A285IMX6-F1
#
_entry.id   AF-A0A285IMX6-F1
#
_cell.length_a   1.000
_cell.length_b   1.000
_cell.length_c   1.000
_cell.angle_alpha   90.00
_cell.angle_beta   90.00
_cell.angle_gamma   90.00
#
_symmetry.space_group_name_H-M   'P 1'
#
loop_
_entity.id
_entity.type
_entity.pdbx_description
1 polymer ?
#
loop_
_entity_poly.entity_id
_entity_poly.type
_entity_poly.pdbx_seq_one_letter_code
_entity_poly.pdbx_strand_id
1 'polypeptide(L)'
;MSPVMMKKASKPLSLTFIIVAIAAFLAAPVLAEPEEDDELARAQAQMNAEVLSKPFLAEKPEEVDKYIKSMLEQNIKPEEYKGRYWRKGYTCRDLLRYNWTEYRNCQYYYRYHGRYYY
;
A
#
# COMPACT_ATOMS: atom_id res chain seq x y z
N MET A 1 -39.31 -68.30 23.10
CA MET A 1 -38.10 -68.76 22.37
C MET A 1 -37.71 -67.62 21.44
N SER A 2 -36.71 -66.83 21.82
CA SER A 2 -36.26 -65.65 21.06
C SER A 2 -35.12 -66.03 20.11
N PRO A 3 -34.97 -65.36 18.96
CA PRO A 3 -33.66 -65.21 18.35
C PRO A 3 -33.20 -63.75 18.34
N VAL A 4 -31.96 -63.64 18.80
CA VAL A 4 -31.08 -62.51 18.98
C VAL A 4 -30.78 -61.77 17.67
N MET A 5 -30.80 -60.44 17.71
CA MET A 5 -30.22 -59.56 16.69
C MET A 5 -28.70 -59.71 16.61
N MET A 6 -28.15 -59.99 15.43
CA MET A 6 -26.72 -59.82 15.15
C MET A 6 -26.46 -58.47 14.49
N LYS A 7 -25.83 -57.55 15.23
CA LYS A 7 -25.30 -56.28 14.69
C LYS A 7 -23.99 -56.57 13.92
N LYS A 8 -23.90 -56.12 12.67
CA LYS A 8 -22.66 -56.09 11.88
C LYS A 8 -21.73 -55.03 12.47
N ALA A 9 -20.56 -55.45 12.95
CA ALA A 9 -19.49 -54.53 13.37
C ALA A 9 -18.72 -54.05 12.13
N SER A 10 -18.80 -52.75 11.80
CA SER A 10 -17.88 -52.12 10.85
C SER A 10 -16.54 -51.89 11.54
N LYS A 11 -15.47 -52.45 11.00
CA LYS A 11 -14.10 -52.26 11.53
C LYS A 11 -13.72 -50.77 11.41
N PRO A 12 -13.15 -50.15 12.44
CA PRO A 12 -12.75 -48.75 12.38
C PRO A 12 -11.58 -48.61 11.40
N LEU A 13 -11.74 -47.72 10.42
CA LEU A 13 -10.66 -47.31 9.52
C LEU A 13 -9.54 -46.72 10.39
N SER A 14 -8.39 -47.39 10.42
CA SER A 14 -7.27 -47.03 11.29
C SER A 14 -6.80 -45.61 11.00
N LEU A 15 -6.73 -44.78 12.06
CA LEU A 15 -6.29 -43.38 12.03
C LEU A 15 -4.94 -43.19 11.30
N THR A 16 -4.08 -44.22 11.33
CA THR A 16 -2.79 -44.25 10.64
C THR A 16 -2.93 -44.16 9.12
N PHE A 17 -3.96 -44.77 8.52
CA PHE A 17 -4.21 -44.66 7.07
C PHE A 17 -4.66 -43.25 6.67
N ILE A 18 -5.40 -42.57 7.54
CA ILE A 18 -5.84 -41.18 7.30
C ILE A 18 -4.63 -40.24 7.34
N ILE A 19 -3.72 -40.43 8.30
CA ILE A 19 -2.51 -39.61 8.43
C ILE A 19 -1.58 -39.80 7.23
N VAL A 20 -1.39 -41.03 6.75
CA VAL A 20 -0.56 -41.32 5.57
C VAL A 20 -1.18 -40.72 4.29
N ALA A 21 -2.51 -40.77 4.14
CA ALA A 21 -3.20 -40.17 2.99
C ALA A 21 -3.09 -38.63 2.99
N ILE A 22 -3.19 -37.98 4.16
CA ILE A 22 -3.02 -36.52 4.30
C ILE A 22 -1.57 -36.13 3.99
N ALA A 23 -0.58 -36.88 4.47
CA ALA A 23 0.83 -36.60 4.18
C ALA A 23 1.16 -36.71 2.69
N ALA A 24 0.57 -37.69 1.97
CA ALA A 24 0.74 -37.83 0.53
C ALA A 24 0.07 -36.69 -0.27
N PHE A 25 -1.06 -36.16 0.22
CA PHE A 25 -1.76 -35.05 -0.43
C PHE A 25 -1.04 -33.70 -0.25
N LEU A 26 -0.36 -33.50 0.88
CA LEU A 26 0.43 -32.30 1.15
C LEU A 26 1.78 -32.25 0.43
N ALA A 27 2.28 -33.38 -0.08
CA ALA A 27 3.54 -33.47 -0.81
C ALA A 27 3.42 -33.18 -2.32
N ALA A 28 2.21 -32.97 -2.84
CA ALA A 28 1.95 -32.77 -4.26
C ALA A 28 2.52 -31.49 -4.92
N PRO A 29 2.82 -30.36 -4.23
CA PRO A 29 3.24 -29.15 -4.94
C PRO A 29 4.75 -29.09 -5.26
N VAL A 30 5.55 -30.12 -4.95
CA VAL A 30 7.02 -30.06 -5.09
C VAL A 30 7.54 -30.17 -6.54
N LEU A 31 6.64 -30.35 -7.52
CA LEU A 31 6.97 -30.49 -8.94
C LEU A 31 6.49 -29.29 -9.79
N ALA A 32 6.22 -28.14 -9.17
CA ALA A 32 5.98 -26.90 -9.92
C ALA A 32 7.30 -26.44 -10.59
N GLU A 33 7.23 -26.14 -11.89
CA GLU A 33 8.40 -25.82 -12.71
C GLU A 33 9.04 -24.46 -12.30
N PRO A 34 10.37 -24.31 -12.41
CA PRO A 34 11.09 -23.12 -11.95
C PRO A 34 10.86 -21.85 -12.80
N GLU A 35 10.16 -21.94 -13.94
CA GLU A 35 9.99 -20.80 -14.86
C GLU A 35 9.06 -19.71 -14.30
N GLU A 36 8.02 -20.09 -13.56
CA GLU A 36 7.08 -19.14 -12.92
C GLU A 36 7.77 -18.30 -11.84
N ASP A 37 8.67 -18.91 -11.06
CA ASP A 37 9.42 -18.25 -10.00
C ASP A 37 10.37 -17.18 -10.58
N ASP A 38 11.01 -17.47 -11.72
CA ASP A 38 11.90 -16.54 -12.43
C ASP A 38 11.15 -15.37 -13.08
N GLU A 39 9.92 -15.59 -13.57
CA GLU A 39 9.04 -14.51 -14.06
C GLU A 39 8.57 -13.58 -12.94
N LEU A 40 8.12 -14.15 -11.82
CA LEU A 40 7.70 -13.39 -10.65
C LEU A 40 8.85 -12.59 -10.04
N ALA A 41 10.06 -13.18 -9.95
CA ALA A 41 11.25 -12.49 -9.45
C ALA A 41 11.64 -11.30 -10.34
N ARG A 42 11.57 -11.46 -11.67
CA ARG A 42 11.82 -10.37 -12.62
C ARG A 42 10.76 -9.27 -12.50
N ALA A 43 9.48 -9.63 -12.39
CA ALA A 43 8.40 -8.67 -12.20
C ALA A 43 8.56 -7.88 -10.88
N GLN A 44 8.92 -8.54 -9.78
CA GLN A 44 9.18 -7.88 -8.51
C GLN A 44 10.39 -6.93 -8.59
N ALA A 45 11.48 -7.35 -9.24
CA ALA A 45 12.67 -6.53 -9.42
C ALA A 45 12.37 -5.27 -10.25
N GLN A 46 11.58 -5.39 -11.31
CA GLN A 46 11.12 -4.25 -12.12
C GLN A 46 10.27 -3.28 -11.29
N MET A 47 9.29 -3.77 -10.54
CA MET A 47 8.48 -2.92 -9.66
C MET A 47 9.33 -2.22 -8.59
N ASN A 48 10.29 -2.93 -7.99
CA ASN A 48 11.21 -2.32 -7.02
C ASN A 48 12.07 -1.23 -7.67
N ALA A 49 12.58 -1.45 -8.88
CA ALA A 49 13.34 -0.44 -9.62
C ALA A 49 12.48 0.78 -9.98
N GLU A 50 11.21 0.58 -10.36
CA GLU A 50 10.26 1.67 -10.59
C GLU A 50 9.94 2.47 -9.32
N VAL A 51 9.84 1.82 -8.17
CA VAL A 51 9.64 2.49 -6.88
C VAL A 51 10.88 3.30 -6.49
N LEU A 52 12.08 2.74 -6.66
CA LEU A 52 13.34 3.41 -6.32
C LEU A 52 13.72 4.53 -7.29
N SER A 53 13.32 4.45 -8.55
CA SER A 53 13.58 5.49 -9.56
C SER A 53 12.75 6.75 -9.36
N LYS A 54 11.66 6.68 -8.59
CA LYS A 54 10.86 7.87 -8.24
C LYS A 54 11.63 8.68 -7.20
N PRO A 55 11.78 10.01 -7.39
CA PRO A 55 12.41 10.85 -6.38
C PRO A 55 11.63 10.73 -5.08
N PHE A 56 12.29 10.32 -4.00
CA PHE A 56 11.71 10.29 -2.67
C PHE A 56 11.57 11.73 -2.17
N LEU A 57 10.47 12.36 -2.57
CA LEU A 57 10.12 13.71 -2.16
C LEU A 57 9.54 13.65 -0.75
N ALA A 58 10.44 13.59 0.22
CA ALA A 58 10.06 13.66 1.61
C ALA A 58 9.50 15.06 1.92
N GLU A 59 8.29 15.10 2.46
CA GLU A 59 7.79 16.32 3.07
C GLU A 59 8.71 16.72 4.22
N LYS A 60 8.95 18.02 4.36
CA LYS A 60 9.66 18.59 5.50
C LYS A 60 8.69 19.38 6.38
N PRO A 61 7.90 18.71 7.24
CA PRO A 61 6.79 19.34 7.96
C PRO A 61 7.26 20.50 8.83
N GLU A 62 8.39 20.35 9.52
CA GLU A 62 8.93 21.41 10.40
C GLU A 62 9.31 22.68 9.63
N GLU A 63 9.91 22.56 8.43
CA GLU A 63 10.24 23.72 7.60
C GLU A 63 8.97 24.43 7.09
N VAL A 64 7.94 23.67 6.74
CA VAL A 64 6.64 24.20 6.30
C VAL A 64 5.95 24.91 7.45
N ASP A 65 5.88 24.30 8.63
CA ASP A 65 5.22 24.87 9.80
C ASP A 65 5.90 26.14 10.27
N LYS A 66 7.24 26.17 10.27
CA LYS A 66 8.02 27.39 10.58
C LYS A 66 7.70 28.52 9.61
N TYR A 67 7.57 28.22 8.32
CA TYR A 67 7.18 29.21 7.32
C TYR A 67 5.74 29.70 7.52
N ILE A 68 4.79 28.79 7.71
CA ILE A 68 3.38 29.14 7.94
C ILE A 68 3.26 30.04 9.17
N LYS A 69 3.92 29.67 10.27
CA LYS A 69 3.91 30.45 11.50
C LYS A 69 4.44 31.87 11.27
N SER A 70 5.58 32.02 10.59
CA SER A 70 6.14 33.36 10.35
C SER A 70 5.25 34.22 9.45
N MET A 71 4.56 33.64 8.46
CA MET A 71 3.66 34.37 7.58
C MET A 71 2.37 34.80 8.29
N LEU A 72 1.84 33.94 9.16
CA LEU A 72 0.67 34.24 10.01
C LEU A 72 0.99 35.34 11.03
N GLU A 73 2.15 35.27 11.69
CA GLU A 73 2.60 36.29 12.65
C GLU A 73 2.75 37.66 11.99
N GLN A 74 3.17 37.70 10.73
CA GLN A 74 3.27 38.93 9.93
C GLN A 74 1.93 39.38 9.33
N ASN A 75 0.86 38.61 9.51
CA ASN A 75 -0.47 38.86 8.96
C ASN A 75 -0.47 39.09 7.44
N ILE A 76 0.41 38.40 6.72
CA ILE A 76 0.55 38.54 5.26
C ILE A 76 -0.51 37.68 4.58
N LYS A 77 -1.49 38.30 3.92
CA LYS A 77 -2.47 37.54 3.14
C LYS A 77 -1.77 36.77 1.99
N PRO A 78 -1.96 35.44 1.88
CA PRO A 78 -1.38 34.68 0.78
C PRO A 78 -1.97 35.09 -0.56
N GLU A 79 -1.13 35.12 -1.59
CA GLU A 79 -1.58 35.40 -2.95
C GLU A 79 -2.31 34.20 -3.55
N GLU A 80 -3.19 34.49 -4.51
CA GLU A 80 -3.74 33.47 -5.40
C GLU A 80 -2.63 32.82 -6.24
N TYR A 81 -2.86 31.59 -6.70
CA TYR A 81 -1.84 30.85 -7.43
C TYR A 81 -1.51 31.49 -8.79
N LYS A 82 -0.22 31.69 -9.05
CA LYS A 82 0.31 32.28 -10.30
C LYS A 82 1.23 31.34 -11.08
N GLY A 83 1.37 30.07 -10.66
CA GLY A 83 2.25 29.09 -11.29
C GLY A 83 1.61 28.34 -12.45
N ARG A 84 2.24 27.25 -12.90
CA ARG A 84 1.79 26.43 -14.05
C ARG A 84 1.40 24.99 -13.70
N TYR A 85 1.62 24.56 -12.46
CA TYR A 85 1.47 23.16 -12.04
C TYR A 85 0.13 22.85 -11.37
N TRP A 86 -0.54 23.85 -10.79
CA TRP A 86 -1.86 23.65 -10.18
C TRP A 86 -2.91 23.22 -11.21
N ARG A 87 -3.78 22.28 -10.82
CA ARG A 87 -4.91 21.83 -11.62
C ARG A 87 -6.13 21.62 -10.72
N LYS A 88 -7.32 21.74 -11.31
CA LYS A 88 -8.57 21.45 -10.61
C LYS A 88 -8.54 20.01 -10.04
N GLY A 89 -8.85 19.89 -8.75
CA GLY A 89 -8.83 18.62 -8.02
C GLY A 89 -7.50 18.29 -7.33
N TYR A 90 -6.46 19.12 -7.50
CA TYR A 90 -5.20 18.93 -6.79
C TYR A 90 -5.32 19.28 -5.31
N THR A 91 -4.45 18.65 -4.53
CA THR A 91 -4.10 19.05 -3.16
C THR A 91 -2.73 19.73 -3.16
N CYS A 92 -2.34 20.37 -2.05
CA CYS A 92 -1.00 20.94 -1.96
C CYS A 92 0.11 19.92 -2.21
N ARG A 93 -0.07 18.67 -1.75
CA ARG A 93 0.91 17.59 -1.96
C ARG A 93 1.20 17.31 -3.43
N ASP A 94 0.25 17.56 -4.33
CA ASP A 94 0.48 17.39 -5.76
C ASP A 94 1.50 18.37 -6.33
N LEU A 95 1.65 19.54 -5.72
CA LEU A 95 2.67 20.53 -6.09
C LEU A 95 4.08 20.13 -5.64
N LEU A 96 4.21 19.25 -4.63
CA LEU A 96 5.51 18.84 -4.09
C LEU A 96 6.41 18.21 -5.15
N ARG A 97 5.81 17.52 -6.13
CA ARG A 97 6.53 16.89 -7.25
C ARG A 97 7.12 17.85 -8.26
N TYR A 98 6.68 19.11 -8.26
CA TYR A 98 7.08 20.10 -9.24
C TYR A 98 7.93 21.20 -8.63
N ASN A 99 7.53 21.72 -7.46
CA ASN A 99 8.18 22.86 -6.84
C ASN A 99 7.91 22.92 -5.33
N TRP A 100 8.98 22.86 -4.54
CA TRP A 100 8.92 22.98 -3.07
C TRP A 100 8.27 24.29 -2.60
N THR A 101 8.59 25.42 -3.26
CA THR A 101 8.03 26.73 -2.92
C THR A 101 6.54 26.78 -3.18
N GLU A 102 6.06 26.22 -4.30
CA GLU A 102 4.63 26.17 -4.59
C GLU A 102 3.89 25.26 -3.61
N TYR A 103 4.47 24.11 -3.27
CA TYR A 103 3.96 23.22 -2.21
C TYR A 103 3.80 23.96 -0.88
N ARG A 104 4.87 24.58 -0.39
CA ARG A 104 4.90 25.31 0.89
C ARG A 104 3.92 26.49 0.89
N ASN A 105 3.86 27.26 -0.19
CA ASN A 105 2.94 28.38 -0.33
C ASN A 105 1.48 27.91 -0.39
N CYS A 106 1.20 26.75 -1.02
CA CYS A 106 -0.13 26.14 -1.00
C CYS A 106 -0.53 25.73 0.41
N GLN A 107 0.36 25.10 1.17
CA GLN A 107 0.08 24.74 2.56
C GLN A 107 -0.27 25.97 3.39
N TYR A 108 0.44 27.08 3.17
CA TYR A 108 0.11 28.35 3.80
C TYR A 108 -1.27 28.90 3.36
N TYR A 109 -1.53 28.92 2.06
CA TYR A 109 -2.81 29.35 1.49
C TYR A 109 -3.99 28.56 2.08
N TYR A 110 -3.87 27.22 2.12
CA TYR A 110 -4.87 26.33 2.68
C TYR A 110 -5.09 26.59 4.17
N ARG A 111 -4.00 26.80 4.94
CA ARG A 111 -4.11 27.15 6.37
C ARG A 111 -4.85 28.47 6.60
N TYR A 112 -4.60 29.48 5.76
CA TYR A 112 -5.18 30.80 5.90
C TYR A 112 -6.65 30.84 5.43
N HIS A 113 -6.97 30.21 4.29
CA HIS A 113 -8.29 30.28 3.67
C HIS A 113 -9.22 29.10 3.96
N GLY A 114 -8.70 27.98 4.44
CA GLY A 114 -9.46 26.73 4.64
C GLY A 114 -9.86 26.02 3.34
N ARG A 115 -9.25 26.39 2.21
CA ARG A 115 -9.56 25.86 0.88
C ARG A 115 -8.32 25.87 -0.02
N TYR A 116 -8.34 25.06 -1.07
CA TYR A 116 -7.32 25.06 -2.10
C TYR A 116 -7.50 26.20 -3.11
N TYR A 117 -6.53 26.37 -4.03
CA TYR A 117 -6.64 27.33 -5.13
C TYR A 117 -7.79 26.98 -6.07
N TYR A 118 -8.41 28.01 -6.66
CA TYR A 118 -9.49 27.89 -7.63
C TYR A 118 -9.00 27.97 -9.08
#